data_AF-A0A847Z718-F1
#
_entry.id   AF-A0A847Z718-F1
#
_cell.length_a   1.000
_cell.length_b   1.000
_cell.length_c   1.000
_cell.angle_alpha   90.00
_cell.angle_beta   90.00
_cell.angle_gamma   90.00
#
_symmetry.space_group_name_H-M   'P 1'
#
loop_
_entity.id
_entity.type
_entity.pdbx_description
1 polymer ?
#
loop_
_entity_poly.entity_id
_entity_poly.type
_entity_poly.pdbx_seq_one_letter_code
_entity_poly.pdbx_strand_id
1 'polypeptide(L)'
;SILSKSGIDFEVRTTVYPQLTKEDLINMAEELPLLPRYVLNRYRKPSIYMPQDKARIEHRPCTQEEILILAESIRSIQPNVIA
;
A
#
# COMPACT_ATOMS: atom_id res chain seq x y z
N SER A 1 -16.03 3.92 -9.30
CA SER A 1 -16.11 2.48 -9.65
C SER A 1 -17.51 1.94 -9.33
N ILE A 2 -17.81 0.67 -9.60
CA ILE A 2 -19.07 0.03 -9.15
C ILE A 2 -19.19 0.14 -7.61
N LEU A 3 -18.09 -0.08 -6.89
CA LEU A 3 -18.04 0.04 -5.43
C LEU A 3 -18.41 1.46 -4.97
N SER A 4 -17.83 2.50 -5.57
CA SER A 4 -18.16 3.90 -5.22
C SER A 4 -19.65 4.25 -5.42
N LYS A 5 -20.34 3.59 -6.35
CA LYS A 5 -21.75 3.85 -6.67
C LYS A 5 -22.71 2.98 -5.87
N SER A 6 -22.21 1.94 -5.19
CA SER A 6 -23.04 0.94 -4.52
C SER A 6 -23.60 1.40 -3.16
N GLY A 7 -23.05 2.48 -2.58
CA GLY A 7 -23.39 2.91 -1.23
C GLY A 7 -22.92 1.96 -0.13
N ILE A 8 -22.05 1.00 -0.46
CA ILE A 8 -21.47 0.02 0.48
C ILE A 8 -20.09 0.50 0.90
N ASP A 9 -19.78 0.37 2.19
CA ASP A 9 -18.45 0.61 2.73
C ASP A 9 -17.43 -0.37 2.14
N PHE A 10 -16.30 0.14 1.69
CA PHE A 10 -15.19 -0.68 1.20
C PHE A 10 -13.86 -0.08 1.62
N GLU A 11 -12.81 -0.89 1.51
CA GLU A 11 -11.45 -0.43 1.69
C GLU A 11 -10.57 -0.94 0.55
N VAL A 12 -9.57 -0.15 0.21
CA VAL A 12 -8.48 -0.56 -0.68
C VAL A 12 -7.26 -0.82 0.17
N ARG A 13 -6.52 -1.89 -0.13
CA ARG A 13 -5.32 -2.30 0.60
C ARG A 13 -4.14 -2.38 -0.34
N THR A 14 -3.05 -1.69 0.01
CA THR A 14 -1.75 -1.82 -0.68
C THR A 14 -0.75 -2.44 0.27
N THR A 15 -0.14 -3.56 -0.12
CA THR A 15 0.95 -4.14 0.66
C THR A 15 2.26 -3.50 0.25
N VAL A 16 2.93 -2.82 1.17
CA VAL A 16 4.20 -2.14 0.95
C VAL A 16 5.33 -3.17 0.95
N TYR A 17 5.53 -3.81 -0.19
CA TYR A 17 6.63 -4.75 -0.40
C TYR A 17 7.96 -4.00 -0.55
N PRO A 18 9.12 -4.64 -0.29
CA PRO A 18 10.39 -3.93 -0.11
C PRO A 18 10.86 -3.05 -1.28
N GLN A 19 10.42 -3.32 -2.50
CA GLN A 19 10.79 -2.56 -3.70
C GLN A 19 9.69 -1.58 -4.14
N LEU A 20 8.57 -1.46 -3.41
CA LEU A 20 7.57 -0.43 -3.66
C LEU A 20 8.12 0.91 -3.18
N THR A 21 8.31 1.85 -4.10
CA THR A 21 8.87 3.15 -3.76
C THR A 21 7.79 4.13 -3.30
N LYS A 22 8.23 5.22 -2.68
CA LYS A 22 7.33 6.34 -2.36
C LYS A 22 6.67 6.92 -3.61
N GLU A 23 7.41 7.01 -4.71
CA GLU A 23 6.91 7.53 -5.98
C GLU A 23 5.83 6.62 -6.56
N ASP A 24 6.03 5.30 -6.52
CA ASP A 24 4.99 4.32 -6.91
C ASP A 24 3.72 4.54 -6.09
N LEU A 25 3.85 4.70 -4.76
CA LEU A 25 2.70 4.95 -3.88
C LEU A 25 1.98 6.26 -4.17
N ILE A 26 2.73 7.33 -4.50
CA ILE A 26 2.14 8.61 -4.91
C ILE A 26 1.36 8.44 -6.21
N ASN A 27 1.98 7.84 -7.23
CA ASN A 27 1.34 7.61 -8.53
C ASN A 27 0.05 6.78 -8.36
N MET A 28 0.11 5.70 -7.57
CA MET A 28 -1.08 4.90 -7.23
C MET A 28 -2.16 5.70 -6.51
N ALA A 29 -1.78 6.61 -5.61
CA ALA A 29 -2.73 7.44 -4.87
C ALA A 29 -3.42 8.48 -5.77
N GLU A 30 -2.71 9.04 -6.75
CA GLU A 30 -3.22 10.02 -7.72
C GLU A 30 -4.13 9.40 -8.79
N GLU A 31 -3.87 8.16 -9.20
CA GLU A 31 -4.68 7.45 -10.19
C GLU A 31 -6.06 7.02 -9.66
N LEU A 32 -6.22 6.94 -8.34
CA LEU A 32 -7.46 6.51 -7.70
C LEU A 32 -8.33 7.71 -7.34
N PRO A 33 -9.67 7.60 -7.47
CA PRO A 33 -10.55 8.58 -6.85
C PRO A 33 -10.34 8.58 -5.33
N LEU A 34 -10.82 9.61 -4.63
CA LEU A 34 -10.80 9.64 -3.18
C LEU A 34 -11.46 8.38 -2.61
N LEU A 35 -10.69 7.62 -1.85
CA LEU A 35 -11.12 6.35 -1.29
C LEU A 35 -11.77 6.60 0.09
N PRO A 36 -12.82 5.85 0.45
CA PRO A 36 -13.40 5.92 1.80
C PRO A 36 -12.43 5.43 2.87
N ARG A 37 -11.55 4.47 2.52
CA ARG A 37 -10.49 3.94 3.38
C ARG A 37 -9.37 3.35 2.54
N TYR A 38 -8.14 3.82 2.74
CA TYR A 38 -6.96 3.30 2.04
C TYR A 38 -5.91 2.80 3.04
N VAL A 39 -5.67 1.49 3.07
CA VAL A 39 -4.80 0.85 4.06
C VAL A 39 -3.45 0.49 3.44
N LEU A 40 -2.36 0.99 4.01
CA LEU A 40 -1.01 0.52 3.72
C LEU A 40 -0.65 -0.63 4.67
N ASN A 41 -0.50 -1.82 4.13
CA ASN A 41 -0.16 -3.02 4.89
C ASN A 41 1.35 -3.25 4.89
N ARG A 42 1.87 -3.63 6.07
CA ARG A 42 3.23 -4.13 6.17
C ARG A 42 3.38 -5.46 5.46
N TYR A 43 4.38 -5.55 4.59
CA TYR A 43 4.78 -6.79 3.98
C TYR A 43 5.30 -7.80 5.02
N ARG A 44 4.77 -9.02 4.96
CA ARG A 44 5.28 -10.17 5.71
C ARG A 44 5.94 -11.11 4.71
N LYS A 45 7.20 -11.45 4.97
CA LYS A 45 7.95 -12.40 4.14
C LYS A 45 7.19 -13.73 4.06
N PRO A 46 6.90 -14.25 2.85
CA PRO A 46 6.25 -15.53 2.70
C PRO A 46 7.19 -16.67 3.09
N SER A 47 6.62 -17.75 3.64
CA SER A 47 7.35 -18.98 3.97
C SER A 47 7.59 -19.87 2.74
N ILE A 48 6.80 -19.68 1.67
CA ILE A 48 6.88 -20.44 0.42
C ILE A 48 6.97 -19.44 -0.74
N TYR A 49 8.01 -19.56 -1.55
CA TYR A 49 8.23 -18.75 -2.73
C TYR A 49 9.05 -19.54 -3.75
N MET A 50 8.96 -19.17 -5.02
CA MET A 50 9.74 -19.83 -6.07
C MET A 50 11.22 -19.46 -5.94
N PRO A 51 12.18 -20.37 -6.20
CA PRO A 51 13.61 -20.09 -6.01
C PRO A 51 14.11 -18.83 -6.73
N GLN A 52 13.58 -18.53 -7.92
CA GLN A 52 13.93 -17.34 -8.69
C GLN A 52 13.52 -16.01 -8.01
N ASP A 53 12.51 -16.03 -7.13
CA ASP A 53 12.07 -14.84 -6.40
C ASP A 53 12.86 -14.61 -5.12
N LYS A 54 13.77 -15.52 -4.73
CA LYS A 54 14.53 -15.43 -3.47
C LYS A 54 15.16 -14.05 -3.28
N ALA A 55 15.82 -13.52 -4.31
CA ALA A 55 16.45 -12.22 -4.24
C ALA A 55 15.45 -11.12 -3.87
N ARG A 56 14.26 -11.12 -4.50
CA ARG A 56 13.18 -10.13 -4.25
C ARG A 56 12.59 -10.29 -2.84
N ILE A 57 12.41 -11.53 -2.40
CA ILE A 57 11.78 -11.88 -1.12
C ILE A 57 12.68 -11.56 0.09
N GLU A 58 14.00 -11.64 -0.08
CA GLU A 58 14.99 -11.40 0.99
C GLU A 58 15.27 -9.90 1.26
N HIS A 59 14.71 -8.98 0.48
CA HIS A 59 14.85 -7.55 0.79
C HIS A 59 14.18 -7.20 2.12
N ARG A 60 14.78 -6.23 2.83
CA ARG A 60 14.28 -5.75 4.12
C ARG A 60 12.86 -5.19 3.97
N PRO A 61 11.85 -5.73 4.69
CA PRO A 61 10.54 -5.11 4.75
C PRO A 61 10.58 -3.76 5.45
N CYS A 62 9.69 -2.84 5.07
CA CYS A 62 9.49 -1.61 5.82
C CYS A 62 9.07 -1.89 7.27
N THR A 63 9.57 -1.09 8.21
CA THR A 63 9.08 -1.08 9.59
C THR A 63 7.71 -0.40 9.66
N GLN A 64 7.05 -0.46 10.82
CA GLN A 64 5.76 0.22 11.00
C GLN A 64 5.92 1.75 10.89
N GLU A 65 7.02 2.30 11.42
CA GLU A 65 7.34 3.72 11.37
C GLU A 65 7.56 4.19 9.93
N GLU A 66 8.23 3.38 9.11
CA GLU A 66 8.44 3.69 7.68
C GLU A 66 7.10 3.71 6.91
N ILE A 67 6.17 2.81 7.23
CA ILE A 67 4.85 2.79 6.61
C ILE A 67 4.02 4.00 7.05
N LEU A 68 4.11 4.41 8.32
CA LEU A 68 3.48 5.63 8.81
C LEU A 68 3.98 6.87 8.05
N ILE A 69 5.30 6.97 7.82
CA ILE A 69 5.90 8.06 7.03
C ILE A 69 5.38 8.04 5.58
N LEU A 70 5.25 6.85 4.97
CA LEU A 70 4.69 6.72 3.63
C LEU A 70 3.22 7.15 3.58
N ALA A 71 2.40 6.74 4.56
CA ALA A 71 1.00 7.15 4.65
C ALA A 71 0.87 8.67 4.76
N GLU A 72 1.67 9.33 5.61
CA GLU A 72 1.68 10.79 5.69
C GLU A 72 2.06 11.44 4.35
N SER A 73 2.99 10.84 3.62
CA SER A 73 3.45 11.39 2.35
C SER A 73 2.39 11.40 1.24
N ILE A 74 1.35 10.56 1.33
CA ILE A 74 0.24 10.52 0.37
C ILE A 74 -1.07 11.05 0.95
N ARG A 75 -1.09 11.50 2.22
CA ARG A 75 -2.32 11.93 2.91
C ARG A 75 -2.96 13.16 2.27
N SER A 76 -2.17 14.05 1.65
CA SER A 76 -2.72 15.19 0.89
C SER A 76 -3.51 14.77 -0.35
N ILE A 77 -3.22 13.59 -0.91
CA ILE A 77 -3.85 13.02 -2.10
C ILE A 77 -5.01 12.10 -1.70
N GLN A 78 -4.79 11.27 -0.68
CA GLN A 78 -5.75 10.32 -0.13
C GLN A 78 -5.90 10.55 1.39
N PRO A 79 -6.78 11.48 1.82
CA PRO A 79 -6.90 11.88 3.24
C PRO A 79 -7.26 10.74 4.19
N ASN A 80 -7.97 9.73 3.67
CA ASN A 80 -8.43 8.56 4.42
C ASN A 80 -7.42 7.41 4.43
N VAL A 81 -6.14 7.71 4.13
CA VAL A 81 -5.05 6.74 4.24
C VAL A 81 -4.73 6.40 5.70
N ILE A 82 -4.46 5.13 5.96
CA ILE A 82 -4.00 4.61 7.25
C ILE A 82 -2.86 3.60 7.06
N ALA A 83 -2.07 3.42 8.11
CA ALA A 83 -0.92 2.52 8.20
C ALA A 83 -1.02 1.59 9.42
#